data_AF-A0A8J3XKB6-F1
#
_entry.id   AF-A0A8J3XKB6-F1
#
_cell.length_a   1.000
_cell.length_b   1.000
_cell.length_c   1.000
_cell.angle_alpha   90.00
_cell.angle_beta   90.00
_cell.angle_gamma   90.00
#
_symmetry.space_group_name_H-M   'P 1'
#
loop_
_entity.id
_entity.type
_entity.pdbx_description
1 polymer ?
#
loop_
_entity_poly.entity_id
_entity_poly.type
_entity_poly.pdbx_seq_one_letter_code
_entity_poly.pdbx_strand_id
1 'polypeptide(L)'
;MPHPPADLDLFGTAITHISQKFNPLSLDRLSRNLREALDARPRVPLETMREFQGAGLYALYYKGGLPLYTGLKDSDVPVYIGKAEAGNSSYGDPSDETKPKLYQRIVEKHKASIVEASAAERGGNLKVADFEVRYLLLDDVWIVLGERALLRAYAPVLWNTLMPGFGANPAGTARKNARSIWDTIHPGRSRVTGTTCNRRFTRSEMRERIRLGIDISLMEPGRDRDITLNALRARRANMIWSPPAKRSKDQRFRVHRSEAFLEENAAIGRVLRENEWFATDTAADLLPDPEEAAENNVLAADELAE
;
A
#
# COMPACT_ATOMS: atom_id res chain seq x y z
N MET A 1 60.46 -4.34 50.40
CA MET A 1 59.79 -3.59 49.33
C MET A 1 58.57 -4.38 48.89
N PRO A 2 57.44 -3.71 48.61
CA PRO A 2 56.09 -4.08 49.07
C PRO A 2 55.18 -4.63 47.95
N HIS A 3 53.96 -5.08 48.36
CA HIS A 3 52.65 -5.28 47.67
C HIS A 3 52.46 -4.78 46.21
N PRO A 4 51.40 -5.18 45.44
CA PRO A 4 50.14 -5.86 45.85
C PRO A 4 49.59 -6.96 44.86
N PRO A 5 48.39 -7.52 45.15
CA PRO A 5 47.70 -8.59 44.42
C PRO A 5 46.60 -8.06 43.45
N ALA A 6 45.72 -8.98 43.00
CA ALA A 6 44.47 -8.81 42.20
C ALA A 6 44.66 -9.14 40.70
N ASP A 7 43.75 -9.81 39.99
CA ASP A 7 42.29 -9.71 39.93
C ASP A 7 41.68 -11.09 39.56
N LEU A 8 40.73 -11.61 40.34
CA LEU A 8 39.27 -11.47 40.17
C LEU A 8 38.71 -12.17 38.92
N ASP A 9 38.19 -13.39 39.17
CA ASP A 9 36.97 -13.90 38.54
C ASP A 9 35.91 -12.80 38.57
N LEU A 10 35.56 -12.21 37.42
CA LEU A 10 34.34 -11.39 37.25
C LEU A 10 34.05 -11.14 35.77
N PHE A 11 33.75 -12.18 35.00
CA PHE A 11 32.90 -12.03 33.81
C PHE A 11 31.78 -13.06 33.86
N GLY A 12 30.95 -12.93 34.89
CA GLY A 12 29.58 -13.40 34.82
C GLY A 12 28.93 -12.73 33.60
N THR A 13 28.53 -13.55 32.64
CA THR A 13 27.74 -13.12 31.50
C THR A 13 26.47 -12.49 32.05
N ALA A 14 26.42 -11.16 32.10
CA ALA A 14 25.21 -10.44 32.40
C ALA A 14 24.24 -10.73 31.27
N ILE A 15 23.39 -11.75 31.45
CA ILE A 15 22.16 -11.90 30.69
C ILE A 15 21.34 -10.68 31.08
N THR A 16 21.38 -9.66 30.24
CA THR A 16 20.52 -8.50 30.36
C THR A 16 19.10 -9.00 30.13
N HIS A 17 18.44 -9.43 31.20
CA HIS A 17 17.01 -9.67 31.20
C HIS A 17 16.35 -8.30 30.98
N ILE A 18 16.14 -7.93 29.72
CA ILE A 18 15.27 -6.82 29.37
C ILE A 18 13.88 -7.29 29.79
N SER A 19 13.45 -6.90 30.99
CA SER A 19 12.06 -7.08 31.41
C SER A 19 11.18 -6.33 30.41
N GLN A 20 10.50 -7.09 29.56
CA GLN A 20 9.66 -6.54 28.51
C GLN A 20 8.51 -5.80 29.20
N LYS A 21 8.46 -4.46 29.05
CA LYS A 21 7.41 -3.63 29.65
C LYS A 21 6.06 -4.14 29.16
N PHE A 22 5.13 -4.40 30.09
CA PHE A 22 3.76 -4.74 29.73
C PHE A 22 3.13 -3.53 29.00
N ASN A 23 2.91 -3.68 27.70
CA ASN A 23 2.18 -2.71 26.90
C ASN A 23 0.74 -3.21 26.71
N PRO A 24 -0.25 -2.67 27.46
CA PRO A 24 -1.65 -3.06 27.31
C PRO A 24 -2.22 -2.74 25.92
N LEU A 25 -1.54 -1.86 25.18
CA LEU A 25 -1.86 -1.45 23.81
C LEU A 25 -0.82 -1.95 22.80
N SER A 26 -0.19 -3.11 23.07
CA SER A 26 0.73 -3.73 22.11
C SER A 26 0.04 -3.89 20.76
N LEU A 27 0.74 -3.57 19.67
CA LEU A 27 0.17 -3.60 18.33
C LEU A 27 -0.40 -4.98 17.99
N ASP A 28 0.21 -6.08 18.44
CA ASP A 28 -0.29 -7.44 18.18
C ASP A 28 -1.66 -7.73 18.84
N ARG A 29 -1.83 -7.32 20.10
CA ARG A 29 -3.12 -7.48 20.80
C ARG A 29 -4.21 -6.64 20.15
N LEU A 30 -3.88 -5.40 19.82
CA LEU A 30 -4.80 -4.50 19.12
C LEU A 30 -5.15 -5.04 17.73
N SER A 31 -4.16 -5.55 16.99
CA SER A 31 -4.32 -6.14 15.66
C SER A 31 -5.29 -7.31 15.70
N ARG A 32 -5.13 -8.22 16.68
CA ARG A 32 -6.02 -9.36 16.87
C ARG A 32 -7.44 -8.91 17.21
N ASN A 33 -7.60 -8.02 18.18
CA ASN A 33 -8.91 -7.54 18.61
C ASN A 33 -9.66 -6.81 17.48
N LEU A 34 -9.00 -5.88 16.78
CA LEU A 34 -9.61 -5.15 15.67
C LEU A 34 -9.91 -6.05 14.49
N ARG A 35 -9.04 -7.03 14.19
CA ARG A 35 -9.30 -8.02 13.14
C ARG A 35 -10.53 -8.87 13.49
N GLU A 36 -10.60 -9.43 14.68
CA GLU A 36 -11.76 -10.20 15.15
C GLU A 36 -13.05 -9.38 15.08
N ALA A 37 -13.00 -8.12 15.56
CA ALA A 37 -14.13 -7.21 15.50
C ALA A 37 -14.57 -6.92 14.05
N LEU A 38 -13.61 -6.74 13.13
CA LEU A 38 -13.90 -6.47 11.72
C LEU A 38 -14.46 -7.71 11.03
N ASP A 39 -13.86 -8.89 11.24
CA ASP A 39 -14.27 -10.16 10.64
C ASP A 39 -15.67 -10.57 11.09
N ALA A 40 -16.06 -10.23 12.33
CA ALA A 40 -17.41 -10.43 12.84
C ALA A 40 -18.47 -9.52 12.18
N ARG A 41 -18.07 -8.46 11.47
CA ARG A 41 -19.02 -7.61 10.73
C ARG A 41 -19.49 -8.33 9.47
N PRO A 42 -20.79 -8.25 9.14
CA PRO A 42 -21.27 -8.76 7.86
C PRO A 42 -20.62 -7.99 6.71
N ARG A 43 -20.34 -8.70 5.62
CA ARG A 43 -19.95 -8.06 4.36
C ARG A 43 -21.17 -7.38 3.75
N VAL A 44 -21.04 -6.11 3.42
CA VAL A 44 -22.08 -5.36 2.70
C VAL A 44 -21.63 -5.12 1.26
N PRO A 45 -22.50 -5.28 0.25
CA PRO A 45 -22.13 -4.97 -1.14
C PRO A 45 -21.78 -3.49 -1.29
N LEU A 46 -20.64 -3.18 -1.92
CA LEU A 46 -20.19 -1.79 -2.14
C LEU A 46 -21.16 -0.99 -3.02
N GLU A 47 -21.83 -1.68 -3.96
CA GLU A 47 -22.77 -1.07 -4.90
C GLU A 47 -23.98 -0.46 -4.18
N THR A 48 -24.52 -1.14 -3.18
CA THR A 48 -25.78 -0.80 -2.49
C THR A 48 -25.57 -0.28 -1.07
N MET A 49 -24.36 0.16 -0.71
CA MET A 49 -24.10 0.74 0.60
C MET A 49 -25.02 1.94 0.86
N ARG A 50 -25.65 1.94 2.03
CA ARG A 50 -26.44 3.07 2.53
C ARG A 50 -25.56 3.99 3.35
N GLU A 51 -25.90 5.27 3.35
CA GLU A 51 -25.22 6.27 4.16
C GLU A 51 -25.35 5.96 5.65
N PHE A 52 -24.28 6.23 6.40
CA PHE A 52 -24.22 6.12 7.85
C PHE A 52 -23.28 7.20 8.40
N GLN A 53 -23.54 7.62 9.63
CA GLN A 53 -22.72 8.61 10.34
C GLN A 53 -21.49 7.95 10.97
N GLY A 54 -20.40 8.70 11.10
CA GLY A 54 -19.22 8.30 11.86
C GLY A 54 -17.93 8.21 11.03
N ALA A 55 -16.87 8.00 11.80
CA ALA A 55 -15.49 7.80 11.37
C ALA A 55 -15.03 6.39 11.76
N GLY A 56 -13.95 5.90 11.16
CA GLY A 56 -13.40 4.59 11.52
C GLY A 56 -12.56 3.92 10.46
N LEU A 57 -12.66 2.59 10.42
CA LEU A 57 -11.88 1.70 9.56
C LEU A 57 -12.78 0.92 8.62
N TYR A 58 -12.25 0.55 7.46
CA TYR A 58 -12.93 -0.34 6.53
C TYR A 58 -11.95 -1.20 5.76
N ALA A 59 -12.47 -2.31 5.24
CA ALA A 59 -11.76 -3.22 4.39
C ALA A 59 -12.62 -3.56 3.16
N LEU A 60 -12.00 -3.53 1.98
CA LEU A 60 -12.61 -3.95 0.73
C LEU A 60 -12.23 -5.40 0.43
N TYR A 61 -13.21 -6.18 0.01
CA TYR A 61 -13.07 -7.59 -0.37
C TYR A 61 -13.49 -7.75 -1.82
N TYR A 62 -12.74 -8.55 -2.58
CA TYR A 62 -13.04 -8.83 -3.97
C TYR A 62 -13.71 -10.20 -4.11
N LYS A 63 -14.84 -10.25 -4.81
CA LYS A 63 -15.63 -11.46 -5.09
C LYS A 63 -15.91 -11.70 -6.58
N GLY A 64 -15.26 -10.92 -7.44
CA GLY A 64 -15.48 -10.98 -8.88
C GLY A 64 -14.70 -12.07 -9.60
N GLY A 65 -14.79 -12.05 -10.93
CA GLY A 65 -14.17 -13.04 -11.82
C GLY A 65 -12.90 -12.59 -12.53
N LEU A 66 -12.29 -11.45 -12.16
CA LEU A 66 -11.05 -10.99 -12.79
C LEU A 66 -9.95 -12.04 -12.56
N PRO A 67 -9.33 -12.62 -13.61
CA PRO A 67 -8.37 -13.71 -13.45
C PRO A 67 -7.20 -13.40 -12.51
N LEU A 68 -6.82 -12.12 -12.41
CA LEU A 68 -5.75 -11.67 -11.52
C LEU A 68 -6.09 -11.88 -10.03
N TYR A 69 -7.37 -11.87 -9.65
CA TYR A 69 -7.83 -11.90 -8.26
C TYR A 69 -8.67 -13.14 -7.94
N THR A 70 -8.67 -14.17 -8.79
CA THR A 70 -9.52 -15.35 -8.61
C THR A 70 -9.31 -16.04 -7.26
N GLY A 71 -8.07 -16.08 -6.74
CA GLY A 71 -7.77 -16.67 -5.44
C GLY A 71 -8.42 -15.97 -4.24
N LEU A 72 -8.91 -14.73 -4.42
CA LEU A 72 -9.50 -13.95 -3.33
C LEU A 72 -11.01 -14.07 -3.22
N LYS A 73 -11.68 -14.60 -4.25
CA LYS A 73 -13.14 -14.52 -4.45
C LYS A 73 -13.98 -14.96 -3.24
N ASP A 74 -13.53 -16.02 -2.58
CA ASP A 74 -14.22 -16.63 -1.43
C ASP A 74 -13.37 -16.58 -0.15
N SER A 75 -12.31 -15.75 -0.14
CA SER A 75 -11.41 -15.60 1.00
C SER A 75 -11.84 -14.46 1.93
N ASP A 76 -11.46 -14.52 3.20
CA ASP A 76 -11.53 -13.39 4.17
C ASP A 76 -10.29 -12.47 4.10
N VAL A 77 -9.58 -12.48 2.98
CA VAL A 77 -8.43 -11.59 2.76
C VAL A 77 -8.93 -10.29 2.09
N PRO A 78 -8.75 -9.13 2.72
CA PRO A 78 -9.09 -7.86 2.11
C PRO A 78 -8.06 -7.47 1.03
N VAL A 79 -8.54 -6.94 -0.09
CA VAL A 79 -7.67 -6.35 -1.12
C VAL A 79 -7.15 -4.98 -0.72
N TYR A 80 -7.90 -4.26 0.12
CA TYR A 80 -7.54 -2.93 0.61
C TYR A 80 -8.09 -2.70 2.01
N ILE A 81 -7.32 -2.00 2.84
CA ILE A 81 -7.73 -1.50 4.15
C ILE A 81 -7.53 0.00 4.17
N GLY A 82 -8.48 0.72 4.73
CA GLY A 82 -8.36 2.16 4.87
C GLY A 82 -9.09 2.71 6.07
N LYS A 83 -8.93 4.02 6.25
CA LYS A 83 -9.53 4.78 7.33
C LYS A 83 -10.21 6.06 6.87
N ALA A 84 -11.04 6.61 7.73
CA ALA A 84 -11.48 8.01 7.67
C ALA A 84 -11.66 8.55 9.09
N GLU A 85 -10.99 9.64 9.42
CA GLU A 85 -11.14 10.37 10.67
C GLU A 85 -12.30 11.38 10.58
N ALA A 86 -12.97 11.66 11.69
CA ALA A 86 -14.04 12.64 11.79
C ALA A 86 -13.51 14.06 11.47
N GLY A 87 -12.24 14.31 11.79
CA GLY A 87 -11.47 15.50 11.46
C GLY A 87 -10.55 15.88 12.62
N ASN A 88 -9.66 16.86 12.44
CA ASN A 88 -8.82 17.30 13.54
C ASN A 88 -9.71 17.82 14.68
N SER A 89 -9.64 17.19 15.85
CA SER A 89 -10.01 17.76 17.15
C SER A 89 -9.11 18.99 17.38
N SER A 90 -9.41 20.07 16.67
CA SER A 90 -8.65 21.29 16.77
C SER A 90 -8.90 21.78 18.19
N TYR A 91 -7.88 21.72 19.04
CA TYR A 91 -7.91 22.22 20.42
C TYR A 91 -8.73 21.42 21.44
N GLY A 92 -8.84 20.10 21.29
CA GLY A 92 -9.40 19.22 22.34
C GLY A 92 -10.93 19.14 22.37
N ASP A 93 -11.62 19.74 21.39
CA ASP A 93 -13.04 19.50 21.18
C ASP A 93 -13.29 18.09 20.63
N PRO A 94 -14.37 17.41 21.07
CA PRO A 94 -14.74 16.10 20.58
C PRO A 94 -15.03 16.13 19.08
N SER A 95 -14.66 15.06 18.39
CA SER A 95 -14.95 14.85 16.97
C SER A 95 -16.45 14.92 16.69
N ASP A 96 -16.83 15.58 15.58
CA ASP A 96 -18.22 15.57 15.12
C ASP A 96 -18.55 14.25 14.43
N GLU A 97 -19.03 13.30 15.22
CA GLU A 97 -19.42 11.95 14.79
C GLU A 97 -20.73 11.92 13.97
N THR A 98 -21.45 13.04 13.89
CA THR A 98 -22.69 13.11 13.09
C THR A 98 -22.40 13.14 11.59
N LYS A 99 -21.15 13.38 11.19
CA LYS A 99 -20.74 13.43 9.79
C LYS A 99 -20.46 12.03 9.23
N PRO A 100 -20.88 11.72 8.00
CA PRO A 100 -20.69 10.40 7.38
C PRO A 100 -19.28 10.21 6.78
N LYS A 101 -18.22 10.55 7.53
CA LYS A 101 -16.84 10.62 6.99
C LYS A 101 -16.34 9.31 6.42
N LEU A 102 -16.60 8.20 7.10
CA LEU A 102 -16.21 6.87 6.64
C LEU A 102 -16.97 6.47 5.37
N TYR A 103 -18.29 6.70 5.36
CA TYR A 103 -19.12 6.46 4.18
C TYR A 103 -18.63 7.30 2.98
N GLN A 104 -18.40 8.59 3.15
CA GLN A 104 -17.87 9.47 2.10
C GLN A 104 -16.52 8.97 1.57
N ARG A 105 -15.64 8.50 2.45
CA ARG A 105 -14.36 7.92 2.02
C ARG A 105 -14.56 6.67 1.15
N ILE A 106 -15.43 5.76 1.57
CA ILE A 106 -15.69 4.51 0.85
C ILE A 106 -16.40 4.78 -0.48
N VAL A 107 -17.47 5.57 -0.46
CA VAL A 107 -18.39 5.74 -1.60
C VAL A 107 -17.95 6.86 -2.53
N GLU A 108 -17.73 8.06 -2.02
CA GLU A 108 -17.42 9.21 -2.88
C GLU A 108 -16.01 9.17 -3.46
N LYS A 109 -15.07 8.45 -2.81
CA LYS A 109 -13.68 8.32 -3.31
C LYS A 109 -13.36 6.96 -3.88
N HIS A 110 -13.50 5.90 -3.08
CA HIS A 110 -12.99 4.57 -3.47
C HIS A 110 -13.89 3.85 -4.46
N LYS A 111 -15.21 3.83 -4.22
CA LYS A 111 -16.18 3.36 -5.22
C LYS A 111 -16.09 4.18 -6.50
N ALA A 112 -15.96 5.51 -6.42
CA ALA A 112 -15.77 6.36 -7.60
C ALA A 112 -14.52 5.97 -8.41
N SER A 113 -13.38 5.69 -7.76
CA SER A 113 -12.18 5.19 -8.44
C SER A 113 -12.41 3.85 -9.15
N ILE A 114 -13.20 2.94 -8.56
CA ILE A 114 -13.58 1.66 -9.16
C ILE A 114 -14.53 1.88 -10.36
N VAL A 115 -15.47 2.82 -10.26
CA VAL A 115 -16.36 3.21 -11.37
C VAL A 115 -15.55 3.76 -12.55
N GLU A 116 -14.58 4.64 -12.32
CA GLU A 116 -13.69 5.13 -13.37
C GLU A 116 -12.91 3.99 -14.04
N ALA A 117 -12.38 3.04 -13.26
CA ALA A 117 -11.70 1.85 -13.80
C ALA A 117 -12.66 0.86 -14.50
N SER A 118 -13.94 0.90 -14.18
CA SER A 118 -14.98 0.10 -14.84
C SER A 118 -15.41 0.69 -16.17
N ALA A 119 -15.50 2.02 -16.26
CA ALA A 119 -16.02 2.75 -17.42
C ALA A 119 -14.96 3.00 -18.51
N ALA A 120 -13.71 2.62 -18.28
CA ALA A 120 -12.62 2.85 -19.22
C ALA A 120 -12.83 2.06 -20.53
N GLU A 121 -12.97 2.78 -21.64
CA GLU A 121 -13.16 2.20 -22.98
C GLU A 121 -12.05 1.20 -23.33
N ARG A 122 -10.81 1.48 -22.90
CA ARG A 122 -9.65 0.62 -23.13
C ARG A 122 -9.16 0.01 -21.81
N GLY A 123 -9.37 -1.29 -21.67
CA GLY A 123 -8.76 -2.09 -20.60
C GLY A 123 -9.46 -1.97 -19.24
N GLY A 124 -10.65 -1.35 -19.16
CA GLY A 124 -11.46 -1.35 -17.95
C GLY A 124 -11.75 -2.78 -17.49
N ASN A 125 -11.52 -3.04 -16.20
CA ASN A 125 -11.42 -4.43 -15.72
C ASN A 125 -11.91 -4.65 -14.27
N LEU A 126 -12.53 -3.64 -13.67
CA LEU A 126 -13.19 -3.75 -12.37
C LEU A 126 -14.69 -3.51 -12.53
N LYS A 127 -15.49 -4.04 -11.61
CA LYS A 127 -16.92 -3.77 -11.49
C LYS A 127 -17.24 -3.53 -10.02
N VAL A 128 -18.05 -2.54 -9.70
CA VAL A 128 -18.41 -2.25 -8.30
C VAL A 128 -19.13 -3.43 -7.65
N ALA A 129 -19.98 -4.15 -8.40
CA ALA A 129 -20.69 -5.34 -7.93
C ALA A 129 -19.77 -6.49 -7.48
N ASP A 130 -18.51 -6.48 -7.91
CA ASP A 130 -17.50 -7.46 -7.52
C ASP A 130 -16.85 -7.14 -6.16
N PHE A 131 -17.28 -6.08 -5.47
CA PHE A 131 -16.70 -5.66 -4.19
C PHE A 131 -17.70 -5.67 -3.04
N GLU A 132 -17.21 -6.08 -1.89
CA GLU A 132 -17.90 -6.00 -0.62
C GLU A 132 -17.04 -5.25 0.39
N VAL A 133 -17.68 -4.75 1.45
CA VAL A 133 -17.04 -3.92 2.48
C VAL A 133 -17.39 -4.48 3.85
N ARG A 134 -16.40 -4.52 4.74
CA ARG A 134 -16.61 -4.50 6.19
C ARG A 134 -16.13 -3.16 6.72
N TYR A 135 -16.81 -2.62 7.73
CA TYR A 135 -16.41 -1.38 8.37
C TYR A 135 -16.68 -1.41 9.88
N LEU A 136 -15.85 -0.68 10.62
CA LEU A 136 -15.92 -0.47 12.05
C LEU A 136 -15.92 1.03 12.32
N LEU A 137 -16.92 1.50 13.06
CA LEU A 137 -16.90 2.86 13.61
C LEU A 137 -15.99 2.88 14.83
N LEU A 138 -15.13 3.89 14.93
CA LEU A 138 -14.17 4.05 16.01
C LEU A 138 -13.97 5.54 16.31
N ASP A 139 -13.64 5.83 17.57
CA ASP A 139 -13.16 7.16 17.97
C ASP A 139 -11.84 7.49 17.25
N ASP A 140 -11.65 8.75 16.87
CA ASP A 140 -10.50 9.21 16.06
C ASP A 140 -9.14 8.82 16.64
N VAL A 141 -9.03 8.77 17.98
CA VAL A 141 -7.80 8.36 18.68
C VAL A 141 -7.33 6.95 18.31
N TRP A 142 -8.25 6.05 17.98
CA TRP A 142 -7.95 4.66 17.63
C TRP A 142 -7.75 4.45 16.14
N ILE A 143 -8.24 5.35 15.29
CA ILE A 143 -8.33 5.10 13.84
C ILE A 143 -6.94 4.94 13.21
N VAL A 144 -6.00 5.84 13.51
CA VAL A 144 -4.66 5.80 12.90
C VAL A 144 -3.91 4.54 13.34
N LEU A 145 -3.97 4.22 14.64
CA LEU A 145 -3.32 3.04 15.18
C LEU A 145 -3.99 1.76 14.69
N GLY A 146 -5.31 1.77 14.58
CA GLY A 146 -6.09 0.63 14.14
C GLY A 146 -5.92 0.29 12.67
N GLU A 147 -5.77 1.29 11.78
CA GLU A 147 -5.41 1.05 10.38
C GLU A 147 -4.08 0.28 10.28
N ARG A 148 -3.07 0.72 11.04
CA ARG A 148 -1.76 0.05 11.08
C ARG A 148 -1.87 -1.38 11.60
N ALA A 149 -2.64 -1.57 12.67
CA ALA A 149 -2.87 -2.88 13.27
C ALA A 149 -3.54 -3.85 12.28
N LEU A 150 -4.54 -3.38 11.53
CA LEU A 150 -5.19 -4.18 10.49
C LEU A 150 -4.26 -4.47 9.31
N LEU A 151 -3.49 -3.49 8.83
CA LEU A 151 -2.51 -3.71 7.74
C LEU A 151 -1.48 -4.78 8.10
N ARG A 152 -1.03 -4.82 9.37
CA ARG A 152 -0.15 -5.88 9.90
C ARG A 152 -0.87 -7.23 10.00
N ALA A 153 -2.10 -7.25 10.54
CA ALA A 153 -2.87 -8.47 10.73
C ALA A 153 -3.14 -9.22 9.40
N TYR A 154 -3.41 -8.47 8.33
CA TYR A 154 -3.71 -9.01 7.00
C TYR A 154 -2.52 -8.92 6.04
N ALA A 155 -1.30 -8.69 6.52
CA ALA A 155 -0.15 -8.51 5.64
C ALA A 155 0.13 -9.76 4.77
N PRO A 156 0.35 -9.59 3.44
CA PRO A 156 0.25 -8.35 2.69
C PRO A 156 -1.19 -7.98 2.32
N VAL A 157 -1.52 -6.70 2.46
CA VAL A 157 -2.76 -6.13 1.87
C VAL A 157 -2.42 -5.55 0.50
N LEU A 158 -2.92 -6.18 -0.57
CA LEU A 158 -2.40 -5.98 -1.93
C LEU A 158 -2.40 -4.52 -2.39
N TRP A 159 -3.55 -3.82 -2.34
CA TRP A 159 -3.68 -2.44 -2.83
C TRP A 159 -3.07 -1.38 -1.92
N ASN A 160 -2.69 -1.76 -0.70
CA ASN A 160 -1.94 -0.89 0.21
C ASN A 160 -0.42 -1.05 0.02
N THR A 161 0.04 -2.29 -0.20
CA THR A 161 1.47 -2.64 -0.08
C THR A 161 2.14 -3.06 -1.38
N LEU A 162 1.53 -3.94 -2.19
CA LEU A 162 2.15 -4.46 -3.42
C LEU A 162 1.67 -3.74 -4.68
N MET A 163 0.53 -3.07 -4.58
CA MET A 163 -0.10 -2.29 -5.65
C MET A 163 -0.50 -0.90 -5.15
N PRO A 164 0.46 -0.06 -4.73
CA PRO A 164 0.14 1.27 -4.25
C PRO A 164 -0.53 2.12 -5.34
N GLY A 165 -1.28 3.14 -4.89
CA GLY A 165 -1.91 4.14 -5.75
C GLY A 165 -3.43 4.19 -5.67
N PHE A 166 -4.10 3.16 -5.15
CA PHE A 166 -5.56 3.19 -4.95
C PHE A 166 -5.99 4.31 -3.99
N GLY A 167 -5.33 4.37 -2.83
CA GLY A 167 -5.57 5.31 -1.73
C GLY A 167 -5.18 6.77 -2.01
N ALA A 168 -4.44 7.03 -3.08
CA ALA A 168 -3.80 8.32 -3.32
C ALA A 168 -4.81 9.41 -3.72
N ASN A 169 -4.73 10.57 -3.07
CA ASN A 169 -5.42 11.77 -3.54
C ASN A 169 -4.81 12.25 -4.87
N PRO A 170 -5.55 13.01 -5.70
CA PRO A 170 -5.00 13.64 -6.88
C PRO A 170 -3.72 14.42 -6.55
N ALA A 171 -2.68 14.24 -7.36
CA ALA A 171 -1.45 15.01 -7.17
C ALA A 171 -1.75 16.49 -7.41
N GLY A 172 -1.23 17.37 -6.55
CA GLY A 172 -1.23 18.80 -6.84
C GLY A 172 -0.49 19.09 -8.15
N THR A 173 -0.84 20.18 -8.83
CA THR A 173 -0.35 20.57 -10.17
C THR A 173 1.17 20.60 -10.32
N ALA A 174 1.92 20.67 -9.22
CA ALA A 174 3.38 20.74 -9.20
C ALA A 174 4.12 19.41 -9.45
N ARG A 175 3.48 18.23 -9.33
CA ARG A 175 4.18 16.93 -9.40
C ARG A 175 3.79 16.12 -10.63
N LYS A 176 4.73 15.93 -11.57
CA LYS A 176 4.62 14.94 -12.65
C LYS A 176 5.00 13.55 -12.12
N ASN A 177 4.05 12.89 -11.45
CA ASN A 177 4.27 11.54 -10.95
C ASN A 177 4.16 10.51 -12.08
N ALA A 178 4.92 9.42 -11.94
CA ALA A 178 4.74 8.23 -12.77
C ALA A 178 3.37 7.60 -12.50
N ARG A 179 2.93 6.72 -13.39
CA ARG A 179 1.73 5.92 -13.18
C ARG A 179 1.97 4.87 -12.10
N SER A 180 1.03 4.78 -11.14
CA SER A 180 1.08 3.81 -10.05
C SER A 180 0.87 2.38 -10.53
N ILE A 181 1.29 1.39 -9.72
CA ILE A 181 0.98 -0.02 -10.01
C ILE A 181 -0.54 -0.22 -10.13
N TRP A 182 -1.32 0.34 -9.22
CA TRP A 182 -2.79 0.22 -9.28
C TRP A 182 -3.35 0.83 -10.58
N ASP A 183 -2.92 2.04 -10.96
CA ASP A 183 -3.37 2.70 -12.20
C ASP A 183 -2.88 2.03 -13.49
N THR A 184 -1.80 1.27 -13.40
CA THR A 184 -1.25 0.51 -14.54
C THR A 184 -2.04 -0.79 -14.74
N ILE A 185 -2.40 -1.47 -13.65
CA ILE A 185 -3.19 -2.71 -13.69
C ILE A 185 -4.69 -2.44 -13.88
N HIS A 186 -5.21 -1.35 -13.34
CA HIS A 186 -6.61 -0.92 -13.41
C HIS A 186 -6.70 0.44 -14.13
N PRO A 187 -6.65 0.45 -15.48
CA PRO A 187 -6.73 1.70 -16.23
C PRO A 187 -8.14 2.30 -16.14
N GLY A 188 -8.23 3.63 -16.20
CA GLY A 188 -9.51 4.35 -16.31
C GLY A 188 -9.58 5.68 -15.59
N ARG A 189 -8.78 5.87 -14.54
CA ARG A 189 -8.80 7.13 -13.78
C ARG A 189 -8.27 8.30 -14.61
N SER A 190 -9.11 9.30 -14.82
CA SER A 190 -8.80 10.48 -15.63
C SER A 190 -7.57 11.25 -15.13
N ARG A 191 -7.35 11.25 -13.81
CA ARG A 191 -6.24 11.95 -13.15
C ARG A 191 -4.84 11.42 -13.46
N VAL A 192 -4.72 10.25 -14.09
CA VAL A 192 -3.43 9.70 -14.56
C VAL A 192 -3.28 9.73 -16.07
N THR A 193 -4.20 10.36 -16.79
CA THR A 193 -4.08 10.59 -18.22
C THR A 193 -2.83 11.43 -18.50
N GLY A 194 -2.02 10.98 -19.47
CA GLY A 194 -0.79 11.67 -19.82
C GLY A 194 0.33 11.56 -18.78
N THR A 195 0.26 10.64 -17.82
CA THR A 195 1.43 10.23 -17.02
C THR A 195 2.29 9.25 -17.81
N THR A 196 3.57 9.19 -17.48
CA THR A 196 4.51 8.17 -18.01
C THR A 196 4.25 6.85 -17.29
N CYS A 197 4.56 5.72 -17.94
CA CYS A 197 4.47 4.38 -17.36
C CYS A 197 5.14 4.29 -15.97
N ASN A 198 4.85 3.22 -15.24
CA ASN A 198 5.51 2.97 -13.96
C ASN A 198 7.04 2.96 -14.12
N ARG A 199 7.74 3.44 -13.08
CA ARG A 199 9.20 3.59 -13.11
C ARG A 199 9.93 2.27 -12.97
N ARG A 200 9.36 1.31 -12.25
CA ARG A 200 10.08 0.12 -11.75
C ARG A 200 9.67 -1.16 -12.45
N PHE A 201 8.39 -1.31 -12.76
CA PHE A 201 7.84 -2.57 -13.23
C PHE A 201 7.11 -2.42 -14.56
N THR A 202 7.27 -3.43 -15.40
CA THR A 202 6.36 -3.69 -16.52
C THR A 202 5.05 -4.26 -16.01
N ARG A 203 3.98 -4.24 -16.82
CA ARG A 203 2.71 -4.87 -16.43
C ARG A 203 2.84 -6.37 -16.18
N SER A 204 3.73 -7.05 -16.90
CA SER A 204 4.00 -8.48 -16.70
C SER A 204 4.63 -8.74 -15.32
N GLU A 205 5.68 -7.98 -14.97
CA GLU A 205 6.33 -8.07 -13.67
C GLU A 205 5.38 -7.71 -12.52
N MET A 206 4.53 -6.69 -12.70
CA MET A 206 3.47 -6.36 -11.73
C MET A 206 2.51 -7.52 -11.53
N ARG A 207 2.00 -8.13 -12.61
CA ARG A 207 1.06 -9.26 -12.53
C ARG A 207 1.65 -10.45 -11.78
N GLU A 208 2.91 -10.79 -12.04
CA GLU A 208 3.58 -11.87 -11.31
C GLU A 208 3.78 -11.53 -9.83
N ARG A 209 4.20 -10.30 -9.52
CA ARG A 209 4.32 -9.83 -8.12
C ARG A 209 2.98 -9.90 -7.39
N ILE A 210 1.88 -9.55 -8.06
CA ILE A 210 0.53 -9.59 -7.51
C ILE A 210 0.08 -11.03 -7.27
N ARG A 211 0.33 -11.93 -8.22
CA ARG A 211 0.02 -13.36 -8.08
C ARG A 211 0.73 -13.95 -6.87
N LEU A 212 2.03 -13.71 -6.74
CA LEU A 212 2.80 -14.12 -5.56
C LEU A 212 2.27 -13.48 -4.27
N GLY A 213 1.87 -12.22 -4.32
CA GLY A 213 1.24 -11.53 -3.20
C GLY A 213 -0.04 -12.21 -2.73
N ILE A 214 -0.91 -12.62 -3.66
CA ILE A 214 -2.15 -13.36 -3.37
C ILE A 214 -1.84 -14.70 -2.73
N ASP A 215 -0.89 -15.45 -3.32
CA ASP A 215 -0.47 -16.75 -2.77
C ASP A 215 -0.02 -16.60 -1.30
N ILE A 216 0.75 -15.55 -0.99
CA ILE A 216 1.23 -15.24 0.37
C ILE A 216 0.08 -14.80 1.29
N SER A 217 -0.85 -13.97 0.81
CA SER A 217 -2.01 -13.53 1.59
C SER A 217 -2.92 -14.70 2.00
N LEU A 218 -2.93 -15.78 1.22
CA LEU A 218 -3.72 -16.99 1.48
C LEU A 218 -2.97 -18.02 2.35
N MET A 219 -1.69 -17.80 2.68
CA MET A 219 -0.97 -18.65 3.62
C MET A 219 -1.49 -18.44 5.04
N GLU A 220 -1.42 -19.51 5.85
CA GLU A 220 -1.65 -19.41 7.28
C GLU A 220 -0.70 -18.39 7.93
N PRO A 221 -1.19 -17.56 8.87
CA PRO A 221 -0.33 -16.63 9.59
C PRO A 221 0.80 -17.35 10.34
N GLY A 222 2.04 -16.92 10.11
CA GLY A 222 3.20 -17.48 10.80
C GLY A 222 4.52 -17.19 10.10
N ARG A 223 5.60 -17.77 10.64
CA ARG A 223 6.98 -17.51 10.23
C ARG A 223 7.22 -17.73 8.74
N ASP A 224 6.64 -18.78 8.16
CA ASP A 224 6.86 -19.11 6.74
C ASP A 224 6.24 -18.07 5.81
N ARG A 225 5.04 -17.56 6.16
CA ARG A 225 4.40 -16.45 5.45
C ARG A 225 5.27 -15.20 5.52
N ASP A 226 5.79 -14.88 6.70
CA ASP A 226 6.61 -13.69 6.91
C ASP A 226 7.95 -13.77 6.16
N ILE A 227 8.62 -14.93 6.17
CA ILE A 227 9.82 -15.18 5.38
C ILE A 227 9.54 -15.01 3.88
N THR A 228 8.44 -15.59 3.39
CA THR A 228 8.06 -15.53 1.97
C THR A 228 7.72 -14.11 1.54
N LEU A 229 7.00 -13.37 2.39
CA LEU A 229 6.67 -11.96 2.18
C LEU A 229 7.92 -11.08 2.15
N ASN A 230 8.84 -11.27 3.10
CA ASN A 230 10.09 -10.53 3.15
C ASN A 230 10.98 -10.85 1.95
N ALA A 231 11.03 -12.10 1.50
CA ALA A 231 11.72 -12.49 0.28
C ALA A 231 11.13 -11.79 -0.95
N LEU A 232 9.79 -11.69 -1.08
CA LEU A 232 9.13 -10.95 -2.17
C LEU A 232 9.43 -9.45 -2.13
N ARG A 233 9.46 -8.86 -0.93
CA ARG A 233 9.78 -7.43 -0.71
C ARG A 233 11.24 -7.12 -1.02
N ALA A 234 12.15 -8.03 -0.69
CA ALA A 234 13.59 -7.87 -0.94
C ALA A 234 13.97 -7.97 -2.44
N ARG A 235 13.07 -8.42 -3.32
CA ARG A 235 13.32 -8.45 -4.76
C ARG A 235 13.45 -7.02 -5.30
N ARG A 236 14.67 -6.61 -5.62
CA ARG A 236 14.94 -5.32 -6.27
C ARG A 236 14.28 -5.28 -7.65
N ALA A 237 13.55 -4.20 -7.90
CA ALA A 237 12.97 -3.92 -9.20
C ALA A 237 14.02 -3.33 -10.14
N ASN A 238 14.02 -3.77 -11.40
CA ASN A 238 14.85 -3.18 -12.44
C ASN A 238 14.16 -1.95 -13.01
N MET A 239 14.63 -0.77 -12.59
CA MET A 239 14.12 0.52 -13.04
C MET A 239 14.01 0.57 -14.57
N ILE A 240 12.86 0.96 -15.08
CA ILE A 240 12.61 1.24 -16.49
C ILE A 240 13.11 2.64 -16.82
N TRP A 241 12.78 3.63 -16.00
CA TRP A 241 13.16 5.02 -16.23
C TRP A 241 13.20 5.84 -14.94
N SER A 242 13.90 6.97 -14.97
CA SER A 242 13.99 7.94 -13.88
C SER A 242 13.84 9.38 -14.39
N PRO A 243 13.33 10.31 -13.55
CA PRO A 243 13.28 11.72 -13.91
C PRO A 243 14.69 12.30 -14.08
N PRO A 244 14.87 13.44 -14.77
CA PRO A 244 16.15 14.10 -14.88
C PRO A 244 16.77 14.39 -13.51
N ALA A 245 18.09 14.47 -13.44
CA ALA A 245 18.79 14.69 -12.18
C ALA A 245 18.47 16.09 -11.69
N LYS A 246 18.40 16.26 -10.36
CA LYS A 246 18.16 17.57 -9.76
C LYS A 246 19.24 18.54 -10.24
N ARG A 247 18.83 19.68 -10.83
CA ARG A 247 19.71 20.70 -11.44
C ARG A 247 20.42 20.31 -12.74
N SER A 248 20.03 19.21 -13.40
CA SER A 248 20.53 18.87 -14.74
C SER A 248 20.13 19.93 -15.77
N LYS A 249 20.99 20.21 -16.75
CA LYS A 249 20.60 21.00 -17.94
C LYS A 249 19.73 20.18 -18.90
N ASP A 250 19.95 18.87 -18.96
CA ASP A 250 19.10 17.95 -19.70
C ASP A 250 17.89 17.56 -18.83
N GLN A 251 16.70 17.89 -19.30
CA GLN A 251 15.41 17.68 -18.62
C GLN A 251 14.67 16.44 -19.15
N ARG A 252 15.29 15.66 -20.03
CA ARG A 252 14.73 14.42 -20.56
C ARG A 252 14.67 13.31 -19.50
N PHE A 253 13.77 12.36 -19.70
CA PHE A 253 13.74 11.12 -18.93
C PHE A 253 14.99 10.27 -19.23
N ARG A 254 15.60 9.74 -18.17
CA ARG A 254 16.66 8.73 -18.28
C ARG A 254 16.01 7.37 -18.36
N VAL A 255 16.22 6.65 -19.45
CA VAL A 255 15.60 5.34 -19.70
C VAL A 255 16.65 4.25 -19.64
N HIS A 256 16.46 3.30 -18.74
CA HIS A 256 17.38 2.19 -18.48
C HIS A 256 16.94 0.90 -19.18
N ARG A 257 15.65 0.79 -19.53
CA ARG A 257 15.06 -0.33 -20.26
C ARG A 257 14.23 0.21 -21.42
N SER A 258 14.86 0.53 -22.54
CA SER A 258 14.21 1.26 -23.65
C SER A 258 13.02 0.54 -24.26
N GLU A 259 13.12 -0.77 -24.50
CA GLU A 259 12.03 -1.58 -25.02
C GLU A 259 10.81 -1.53 -24.09
N ALA A 260 10.99 -1.89 -22.82
CA ALA A 260 9.94 -1.81 -21.80
C ALA A 260 9.34 -0.40 -21.67
N PHE A 261 10.17 0.65 -21.72
CA PHE A 261 9.70 2.02 -21.66
C PHE A 261 8.77 2.38 -22.84
N LEU A 262 9.15 2.00 -24.05
CA LEU A 262 8.37 2.27 -25.25
C LEU A 262 7.06 1.46 -25.25
N GLU A 263 7.13 0.16 -24.97
CA GLU A 263 5.98 -0.74 -24.93
C GLU A 263 4.95 -0.34 -23.88
N GLU A 264 5.39 -0.05 -22.66
CA GLU A 264 4.49 0.30 -21.55
C GLU A 264 3.81 1.65 -21.77
N ASN A 265 4.52 2.64 -22.34
CA ASN A 265 3.91 3.93 -22.70
C ASN A 265 2.95 3.83 -23.89
N ALA A 266 3.32 3.07 -24.93
CA ALA A 266 2.44 2.84 -26.08
C ALA A 266 1.13 2.17 -25.64
N ALA A 267 1.20 1.20 -24.74
CA ALA A 267 0.03 0.46 -24.32
C ALA A 267 -0.95 1.24 -23.43
N ILE A 268 -0.48 2.32 -22.79
CA ILE A 268 -1.34 3.29 -22.08
C ILE A 268 -1.77 4.47 -22.97
N GLY A 269 -1.47 4.42 -24.28
CA GLY A 269 -1.82 5.47 -25.24
C GLY A 269 -0.97 6.73 -25.12
N ARG A 270 0.18 6.69 -24.41
CA ARG A 270 1.09 7.82 -24.34
C ARG A 270 2.01 7.81 -25.56
N VAL A 271 1.89 8.83 -26.40
CA VAL A 271 2.85 9.09 -27.48
C VAL A 271 4.08 9.79 -26.90
N LEU A 272 5.23 9.15 -26.99
CA LEU A 272 6.52 9.70 -26.57
C LEU A 272 7.21 10.38 -27.77
N ARG A 273 7.76 11.57 -27.56
CA ARG A 273 8.62 12.25 -28.55
C ARG A 273 10.08 11.89 -28.29
N GLU A 274 10.90 11.85 -29.35
CA GLU A 274 12.33 11.55 -29.26
C GLU A 274 13.10 12.51 -28.32
N ASN A 275 12.63 13.76 -28.23
CA ASN A 275 13.23 14.77 -27.35
C ASN A 275 12.73 14.71 -25.89
N GLU A 276 11.90 13.74 -25.51
CA GLU A 276 11.44 13.56 -24.13
C GLU A 276 12.36 12.65 -23.30
N TRP A 277 13.20 11.84 -23.92
CA TRP A 277 13.98 10.81 -23.23
C TRP A 277 15.32 10.49 -23.91
N PHE A 278 16.20 9.77 -23.21
CA PHE A 278 17.39 9.14 -23.78
C PHE A 278 17.71 7.83 -23.06
N ALA A 279 18.35 6.89 -23.77
CA ALA A 279 18.81 5.63 -23.20
C ALA A 279 20.08 5.84 -22.36
N THR A 280 20.20 5.15 -21.24
CA THR A 280 21.39 5.20 -20.36
C THR A 280 21.59 3.86 -19.67
N ASP A 281 22.86 3.43 -19.54
CA ASP A 281 23.22 2.15 -18.92
C ASP A 281 23.74 2.30 -17.48
N THR A 282 23.81 3.53 -16.97
CA THR A 282 24.34 3.84 -15.64
C THR A 282 23.34 3.53 -14.53
N ALA A 283 23.50 2.34 -13.94
CA ALA A 283 22.84 1.96 -12.69
C ALA A 283 23.20 2.86 -11.49
N ALA A 284 24.28 3.63 -11.57
CA ALA A 284 24.80 4.49 -10.49
C ALA A 284 23.92 5.72 -10.17
N ASP A 285 22.96 6.08 -11.04
CA ASP A 285 22.12 7.28 -10.91
C ASP A 285 20.65 6.98 -10.56
N LEU A 286 20.38 5.79 -9.99
CA LEU A 286 19.03 5.41 -9.57
C LEU A 286 18.58 6.29 -8.39
N LEU A 287 17.72 7.27 -8.69
CA LEU A 287 17.05 8.06 -7.69
C LEU A 287 16.03 7.21 -6.92
N PRO A 288 15.84 7.45 -5.61
CA PRO A 288 14.83 6.76 -4.82
C PRO A 288 13.44 6.97 -5.41
N ASP A 289 12.72 5.88 -5.62
CA ASP A 289 11.37 5.92 -6.20
C ASP A 289 10.34 6.22 -5.10
N PRO A 290 9.48 7.25 -5.25
CA PRO A 290 8.42 7.52 -4.29
C PRO A 290 7.47 6.33 -4.04
N GLU A 291 7.30 5.41 -5.00
CA GLU A 291 6.54 4.18 -4.77
C GLU A 291 7.29 3.18 -3.90
N GLU A 292 8.60 3.02 -4.08
CA GLU A 292 9.43 2.21 -3.18
C GLU A 292 9.43 2.80 -1.77
N ALA A 293 9.51 4.12 -1.65
CA ALA A 293 9.36 4.80 -0.36
C ALA A 293 7.95 4.64 0.22
N ALA A 294 6.89 4.61 -0.61
CA ALA A 294 5.52 4.39 -0.15
C ALA A 294 5.30 2.95 0.30
N GLU A 295 5.79 1.95 -0.45
CA GLU A 295 5.85 0.56 -0.02
C GLU A 295 6.59 0.52 1.33
N ASN A 296 7.84 0.97 1.38
CA ASN A 296 8.67 0.95 2.60
C ASN A 296 8.08 1.74 3.78
N ASN A 297 7.31 2.81 3.57
CA ASN A 297 6.67 3.55 4.68
C ASN A 297 5.47 2.79 5.25
N VAL A 298 4.74 2.03 4.43
CA VAL A 298 3.72 1.10 4.94
C VAL A 298 4.39 -0.05 5.71
N LEU A 299 5.61 -0.43 5.32
CA LEU A 299 6.40 -1.51 5.96
C LEU A 299 7.18 -1.10 7.21
N ALA A 300 7.81 0.07 7.25
CA ALA A 300 8.57 0.59 8.40
C ALA A 300 7.65 0.89 9.60
N ALA A 301 6.33 0.96 9.35
CA ALA A 301 5.32 0.95 10.39
C ALA A 301 5.26 -0.39 11.16
N ASP A 302 5.82 -1.48 10.62
CA ASP A 302 5.92 -2.82 11.23
C ASP A 302 7.16 -3.00 12.13
N GLU A 303 8.27 -2.29 11.84
CA GLU A 303 9.59 -2.48 12.49
C GLU A 303 9.83 -1.59 13.73
N LEU A 304 9.09 -0.48 13.90
CA LEU A 304 9.25 0.43 15.06
C LEU A 304 8.61 -0.08 16.37
N ALA A 305 8.45 -1.39 16.52
CA ALA A 305 7.84 -2.03 17.68
C ALA A 305 8.68 -3.17 18.31
N GLU A 306 9.89 -3.42 17.80
CA GLU A 306 10.93 -4.23 18.47
C GLU A 306 11.84 -3.33 19.33
#